data_AF-A0A7W2EE36-F1
#
_entry.id   AF-A0A7W2EE36-F1
#
_cell.length_a   1.000
_cell.length_b   1.000
_cell.length_c   1.000
_cell.angle_alpha   90.00
_cell.angle_beta   90.00
_cell.angle_gamma   90.00
#
_symmetry.space_group_name_H-M   'P 1'
#
loop_
_entity.id
_entity.type
_entity.pdbx_description
1 polymer ?
#
loop_
_entity_poly.entity_id
_entity_poly.type
_entity_poly.pdbx_seq_one_letter_code
_entity_poly.pdbx_strand_id
1 'polypeptide(L)'
;MTVSTYLKQYCKSASAKQLAHLLADARASVAAFAAATQAHGSLQQNWIAGQTVVEYDHYPKGDVVDRRTGSQFYYHSHRHGGGEHGHVHLFWHASASGRRRYLRPDRPRWVRTAPSHLLAISLDARGLPVALFTVNQWVTDGHWFDAATTSRCVARFAMGEQAGYEHACVWLTSFVRMYRPLIDILLVRRDKRLSRRLDRAHALRDERLELMSTLPIDWAADLEWIESEAIRRGLAGP
;
A
#
# COMPACT_ATOMS: atom_id res chain seq x y z
N MET A 1 -6.52 -16.95 -10.28
CA MET A 1 -5.06 -16.73 -10.39
C MET A 1 -4.41 -17.66 -9.37
N THR A 2 -3.10 -17.59 -9.12
CA THR A 2 -2.42 -18.47 -8.15
C THR A 2 -1.68 -17.65 -7.11
N VAL A 3 -1.68 -18.13 -5.87
CA VAL A 3 -0.94 -17.55 -4.75
C VAL A 3 0.52 -17.23 -5.13
N SER A 4 1.00 -16.08 -4.64
CA SER A 4 2.35 -15.60 -4.88
C SER A 4 3.41 -16.61 -4.44
N THR A 5 4.34 -16.94 -5.34
CA THR A 5 5.48 -17.82 -5.04
C THR A 5 6.37 -17.24 -3.94
N TYR A 6 6.50 -15.91 -3.88
CA TYR A 6 7.24 -15.21 -2.83
C TYR A 6 6.56 -15.32 -1.47
N LEU A 7 5.23 -15.18 -1.42
CA LEU A 7 4.47 -15.34 -0.19
C LEU A 7 4.56 -16.77 0.32
N LYS A 8 4.42 -17.76 -0.59
CA LYS A 8 4.62 -19.17 -0.27
C LYS A 8 5.97 -19.44 0.35
N GLN A 9 7.04 -18.93 -0.26
CA GLN A 9 8.39 -19.12 0.22
C GLN A 9 8.59 -18.46 1.59
N TYR A 10 8.07 -17.24 1.78
CA TYR A 10 8.09 -16.56 3.06
C TYR A 10 7.38 -17.36 4.16
N CYS A 11 6.14 -17.80 3.92
CA CYS A 11 5.38 -18.57 4.89
C CYS A 11 6.10 -19.87 5.27
N LYS A 12 6.72 -20.55 4.30
CA LYS A 12 7.49 -21.79 4.53
C LYS A 12 8.72 -21.55 5.42
N SER A 13 9.43 -20.44 5.25
CA SER A 13 10.63 -20.14 6.06
C SER A 13 10.35 -19.35 7.34
N ALA A 14 9.14 -18.80 7.50
CA ALA A 14 8.75 -18.02 8.67
C ALA A 14 8.77 -18.87 9.95
N SER A 15 9.23 -18.28 11.06
CA SER A 15 9.03 -18.82 12.40
C SER A 15 7.54 -18.87 12.76
N ALA A 16 7.18 -19.70 13.75
CA ALA A 16 5.81 -19.78 14.27
C ALA A 16 5.25 -18.39 14.65
N LYS A 17 6.07 -17.55 15.33
CA LYS A 17 5.69 -16.19 15.70
C LYS A 17 5.42 -15.30 14.48
N GLN A 18 6.27 -15.36 13.46
CA GLN A 18 6.10 -14.59 12.23
C GLN A 18 4.82 -15.01 11.48
N LEU A 19 4.58 -16.31 11.36
CA LEU A 19 3.38 -16.82 10.69
C LEU A 19 2.11 -16.49 11.49
N ALA A 20 2.13 -16.54 12.82
CA ALA A 20 1.01 -16.14 13.66
C ALA A 20 0.67 -14.64 13.49
N HIS A 21 1.69 -13.76 13.43
CA HIS A 21 1.46 -12.35 13.13
C HIS A 21 0.90 -12.15 11.71
N LEU A 22 1.47 -12.85 10.71
CA LEU A 22 0.98 -12.79 9.33
C LEU A 22 -0.49 -13.22 9.23
N LEU A 23 -0.87 -14.30 9.93
CA LEU A 23 -2.24 -14.78 10.04
C LEU A 23 -3.16 -13.73 10.69
N ALA A 24 -2.73 -13.11 11.79
CA ALA A 24 -3.51 -12.08 12.46
C ALA A 24 -3.74 -10.86 11.55
N ASP A 25 -2.70 -10.41 10.83
CA ASP A 25 -2.82 -9.32 9.86
C ASP A 25 -3.71 -9.71 8.67
N ALA A 26 -3.61 -10.95 8.18
CA ALA A 26 -4.49 -11.48 7.13
C ALA A 26 -5.96 -11.45 7.55
N ARG A 27 -6.29 -11.99 8.73
CA ARG A 27 -7.65 -11.99 9.29
C ARG A 27 -8.19 -10.60 9.55
N ALA A 28 -7.36 -9.71 10.12
CA ALA A 28 -7.74 -8.32 10.35
C ALA A 28 -8.03 -7.57 9.05
N SER A 29 -7.24 -7.83 8.00
CA SER A 29 -7.48 -7.28 6.66
C SER A 29 -8.82 -7.74 6.09
N VAL A 30 -9.14 -9.04 6.15
CA VAL A 30 -10.44 -9.57 5.69
C VAL A 30 -11.61 -8.98 6.48
N ALA A 31 -11.51 -8.96 7.81
CA ALA A 31 -12.56 -8.44 8.67
C ALA A 31 -12.83 -6.94 8.40
N ALA A 32 -11.78 -6.15 8.23
CA ALA A 32 -11.90 -4.72 7.93
C ALA A 32 -12.48 -4.46 6.53
N PHE A 33 -12.06 -5.25 5.53
CA PHE A 33 -12.64 -5.18 4.19
C PHE A 33 -14.14 -5.50 4.20
N ALA A 34 -14.52 -6.57 4.90
CA ALA A 34 -15.92 -6.97 5.04
C ALA A 34 -16.74 -5.88 5.75
N ALA A 35 -16.23 -5.31 6.83
CA ALA A 35 -16.90 -4.23 7.56
C ALA A 35 -17.07 -2.96 6.69
N ALA A 36 -16.04 -2.54 5.96
CA ALA A 36 -16.14 -1.42 5.01
C ALA A 36 -17.19 -1.68 3.91
N THR A 37 -17.18 -2.91 3.37
CA THR A 37 -18.13 -3.33 2.33
C THR A 37 -19.56 -3.36 2.87
N GLN A 38 -19.77 -3.85 4.08
CA GLN A 38 -21.09 -3.87 4.72
C GLN A 38 -21.60 -2.44 5.01
N ALA A 39 -20.73 -1.54 5.47
CA ALA A 39 -21.12 -0.18 5.82
C ALA A 39 -21.33 0.73 4.60
N HIS A 40 -20.58 0.52 3.51
CA HIS A 40 -20.52 1.46 2.38
C HIS A 40 -20.84 0.83 1.01
N GLY A 41 -21.13 -0.47 0.95
CA GLY A 41 -21.36 -1.22 -0.29
C GLY A 41 -20.06 -1.72 -0.95
N SER A 42 -18.94 -1.00 -0.80
CA SER A 42 -17.61 -1.47 -1.18
C SER A 42 -16.52 -0.68 -0.45
N LEU A 43 -15.28 -1.20 -0.49
CA LEU A 43 -14.13 -0.46 0.03
C LEU A 43 -13.90 0.86 -0.71
N GLN A 44 -14.08 0.91 -2.03
CA GLN A 44 -13.88 2.18 -2.77
C GLN A 44 -14.97 3.19 -2.42
N GLN A 45 -16.21 2.76 -2.18
CA GLN A 45 -17.28 3.66 -1.75
C GLN A 45 -17.04 4.23 -0.35
N ASN A 46 -16.26 3.58 0.52
CA ASN A 46 -15.80 4.21 1.76
C ASN A 46 -14.95 5.47 1.50
N TRP A 47 -14.16 5.51 0.42
CA TRP A 47 -13.36 6.70 0.06
C TRP A 47 -14.12 7.70 -0.81
N ILE A 48 -14.85 7.21 -1.82
CA ILE A 48 -15.59 8.02 -2.79
C ILE A 48 -16.81 8.66 -2.13
N ALA A 49 -17.48 7.95 -1.21
CA ALA A 49 -18.65 8.41 -0.48
C ALA A 49 -19.77 8.96 -1.39
N GLY A 50 -20.07 8.24 -2.48
CA GLY A 50 -21.14 8.61 -3.42
C GLY A 50 -20.83 9.80 -4.34
N GLN A 51 -19.61 10.37 -4.29
CA GLN A 51 -19.19 11.42 -5.20
C GLN A 51 -19.04 10.90 -6.64
N THR A 52 -19.23 11.79 -7.61
CA THR A 52 -18.87 11.49 -9.01
C THR A 52 -17.36 11.30 -9.10
N VAL A 53 -16.94 10.15 -9.62
CA VAL A 53 -15.52 9.84 -9.85
C VAL A 53 -15.01 10.59 -11.08
N VAL A 54 -14.15 11.57 -10.84
CA VAL A 54 -13.43 12.35 -11.84
C VAL A 54 -12.01 11.76 -11.96
N GLU A 55 -11.52 11.71 -13.18
CA GLU A 55 -10.19 11.16 -13.45
C GLU A 55 -9.11 11.98 -12.72
N TYR A 56 -8.15 11.30 -12.10
CA TYR A 56 -7.05 11.88 -11.32
C TYR A 56 -7.44 12.61 -10.02
N ASP A 57 -8.74 12.77 -9.74
CA ASP A 57 -9.17 13.36 -8.47
C ASP A 57 -8.88 12.41 -7.30
N HIS A 58 -8.46 13.00 -6.18
CA HIS A 58 -8.17 12.27 -4.95
C HIS A 58 -9.43 12.09 -4.12
N TYR A 59 -9.59 10.86 -3.61
CA TYR A 59 -10.66 10.48 -2.71
C TYR A 59 -10.07 9.85 -1.43
N PRO A 60 -10.44 10.37 -0.24
CA PRO A 60 -11.25 11.56 -0.04
C PRO A 60 -10.50 12.85 -0.43
N LYS A 61 -11.25 13.92 -0.67
CA LYS A 61 -10.67 15.23 -1.02
C LYS A 61 -9.73 15.69 0.09
N GLY A 62 -8.49 16.01 -0.30
CA GLY A 62 -7.46 16.43 0.64
C GLY A 62 -6.68 15.29 1.28
N ASP A 63 -6.89 14.04 0.85
CA ASP A 63 -6.23 12.83 1.36
C ASP A 63 -6.54 12.55 2.85
N VAL A 64 -6.23 11.33 3.29
CA VAL A 64 -6.23 11.01 4.72
C VAL A 64 -4.81 11.03 5.23
N VAL A 65 -4.56 11.78 6.30
CA VAL A 65 -3.24 11.89 6.95
C VAL A 65 -3.33 11.61 8.43
N ASP A 66 -2.76 10.50 8.87
CA ASP A 66 -2.53 10.24 10.28
C ASP A 66 -1.26 10.98 10.74
N ARG A 67 -1.45 12.13 11.39
CA ARG A 67 -0.35 12.95 11.93
C ARG A 67 0.44 12.24 13.04
N ARG A 68 -0.18 11.28 13.76
CA ARG A 68 0.42 10.53 14.87
C ARG A 68 1.35 9.43 14.39
N THR A 69 1.18 8.88 13.19
CA THR A 69 2.10 7.90 12.60
C THR A 69 2.93 8.49 11.46
N GLY A 70 2.45 9.58 10.84
CA GLY A 70 3.01 10.16 9.63
C GLY A 70 2.59 9.44 8.36
N SER A 71 1.63 8.52 8.43
CA SER A 71 1.09 7.83 7.25
C SER A 71 0.06 8.70 6.53
N GLN A 72 0.04 8.58 5.21
CA GLN A 72 -0.95 9.23 4.36
C GLN A 72 -1.43 8.25 3.28
N PHE A 73 -2.69 8.36 2.88
CA PHE A 73 -3.20 7.69 1.69
C PHE A 73 -4.22 8.55 0.94
N TYR A 74 -4.39 8.26 -0.34
CA TYR A 74 -5.56 8.64 -1.13
C TYR A 74 -5.84 7.56 -2.18
N TYR A 75 -7.11 7.44 -2.58
CA TYR A 75 -7.54 6.68 -3.74
C TYR A 75 -7.74 7.62 -4.93
N HIS A 76 -7.36 7.19 -6.12
CA HIS A 76 -7.82 7.81 -7.36
C HIS A 76 -8.06 6.75 -8.44
N SER A 77 -8.73 7.16 -9.51
CA SER A 77 -9.01 6.30 -10.66
C SER A 77 -8.62 7.03 -11.93
N HIS A 78 -8.00 6.29 -12.86
CA HIS A 78 -7.71 6.77 -14.20
C HIS A 78 -8.61 6.00 -15.17
N ARG A 79 -9.18 6.66 -16.17
CA ARG A 79 -10.05 6.01 -17.17
C ARG A 79 -9.20 5.55 -18.36
N HIS A 80 -8.22 4.69 -18.12
CA HIS A 80 -7.44 4.07 -19.20
C HIS A 80 -7.72 2.57 -19.25
N GLY A 81 -8.12 2.11 -20.44
CA GLY A 81 -8.60 0.74 -20.68
C GLY A 81 -7.70 -0.36 -20.12
N GLY A 82 -8.32 -1.28 -19.38
CA GLY A 82 -7.68 -2.36 -18.63
C GLY A 82 -8.51 -2.67 -17.39
N GLY A 83 -8.40 -3.87 -16.81
CA GLY A 83 -9.23 -4.30 -15.67
C GLY A 83 -8.98 -3.57 -14.34
N GLU A 84 -8.11 -2.56 -14.30
CA GLU A 84 -7.88 -1.70 -13.13
C GLU A 84 -8.93 -0.59 -13.09
N HIS A 85 -9.64 -0.50 -11.98
CA HIS A 85 -10.68 0.53 -11.78
C HIS A 85 -10.20 1.70 -10.90
N GLY A 86 -8.99 1.62 -10.37
CA GLY A 86 -8.34 2.65 -9.58
C GLY A 86 -7.37 2.04 -8.58
N HIS A 87 -6.67 2.89 -7.85
CA HIS A 87 -5.65 2.46 -6.91
C HIS A 87 -5.49 3.42 -5.74
N VAL A 88 -4.95 2.88 -4.65
CA VAL A 88 -4.64 3.65 -3.44
C VAL A 88 -3.14 3.88 -3.38
N HIS A 89 -2.72 5.14 -3.32
CA HIS A 89 -1.33 5.49 -3.05
C HIS A 89 -1.08 5.61 -1.56
N LEU A 90 0.04 5.06 -1.09
CA LEU A 90 0.47 5.10 0.31
C LEU A 90 1.75 5.90 0.46
N PHE A 91 1.78 6.74 1.47
CA PHE A 91 2.88 7.66 1.73
C PHE A 91 3.30 7.62 3.19
N TRP A 92 4.52 8.08 3.43
CA TRP A 92 5.01 8.36 4.76
C TRP A 92 5.76 9.69 4.82
N HIS A 93 5.42 10.51 5.81
CA HIS A 93 6.01 11.83 6.01
C HIS A 93 7.41 11.70 6.62
N ALA A 94 8.41 11.90 5.77
CA ALA A 94 9.82 11.84 6.14
C ALA A 94 10.56 13.17 5.89
N SER A 95 11.68 13.36 6.59
CA SER A 95 12.73 14.30 6.20
C SER A 95 13.52 13.75 5.01
N ALA A 96 14.35 14.58 4.37
CA ALA A 96 15.26 14.15 3.31
C ALA A 96 16.23 13.02 3.74
N SER A 97 16.45 12.84 5.05
CA SER A 97 17.25 11.75 5.62
C SER A 97 16.45 10.48 5.95
N GLY A 98 15.17 10.41 5.58
CA GLY A 98 14.31 9.25 5.84
C GLY A 98 13.84 9.13 7.30
N ARG A 99 14.00 10.18 8.11
CA ARG A 99 13.49 10.21 9.49
C ARG A 99 12.05 10.72 9.50
N ARG A 100 11.26 10.28 10.47
CA ARG A 100 9.87 10.73 10.61
C ARG A 100 9.81 12.24 10.74
N ARG A 101 8.94 12.87 9.95
CA ARG A 101 8.59 14.28 10.06
C ARG A 101 7.23 14.41 10.74
N TYR A 102 7.17 15.19 11.82
CA TYR A 102 5.93 15.46 12.54
C TYR A 102 5.21 16.65 11.91
N LEU A 103 3.95 16.45 11.52
CA LEU A 103 3.08 17.50 11.02
C LEU A 103 2.49 18.28 12.19
N ARG A 104 2.57 19.60 12.14
CA ARG A 104 1.97 20.48 13.15
C ARG A 104 0.60 20.99 12.66
N PRO A 105 -0.44 21.03 13.51
CA PRO A 105 -1.78 21.45 13.10
C PRO A 105 -1.88 22.88 12.57
N ASP A 106 -1.04 23.78 13.10
CA ASP A 106 -0.99 25.21 12.79
C ASP A 106 -0.15 25.54 11.55
N ARG A 107 0.46 24.53 10.91
CA ARG A 107 1.36 24.74 9.76
C ARG A 107 0.76 24.15 8.49
N PRO A 108 0.95 24.83 7.35
CA PRO A 108 0.54 24.27 6.06
C PRO A 108 1.23 22.93 5.83
N ARG A 109 0.46 21.98 5.29
CA ARG A 109 0.97 20.66 4.93
C ARG A 109 2.04 20.81 3.85
N TRP A 110 3.10 20.03 3.96
CA TRP A 110 4.13 19.93 2.94
C TRP A 110 3.61 19.04 1.81
N VAL A 111 2.87 19.62 0.86
CA VAL A 111 2.22 18.87 -0.22
C VAL A 111 3.24 18.28 -1.20
N ARG A 112 4.36 18.98 -1.47
CA ARG A 112 5.37 18.58 -2.46
C ARG A 112 6.67 18.01 -1.88
N THR A 113 6.97 18.24 -0.61
CA THR A 113 8.32 18.00 -0.03
C THR A 113 8.33 17.14 1.24
N ALA A 114 7.28 16.36 1.52
CA ALA A 114 7.29 15.47 2.68
C ALA A 114 6.68 14.07 2.51
N PRO A 115 5.56 13.83 1.81
CA PRO A 115 5.08 12.47 1.66
C PRO A 115 5.97 11.74 0.65
N SER A 116 6.81 10.83 1.13
CA SER A 116 7.52 9.91 0.25
C SER A 116 6.60 8.77 -0.11
N HIS A 117 6.42 8.54 -1.42
CA HIS A 117 5.64 7.43 -1.91
C HIS A 117 6.26 6.09 -1.49
N LEU A 118 5.45 5.24 -0.87
CA LEU A 118 5.85 3.90 -0.45
C LEU A 118 5.55 2.88 -1.54
N LEU A 119 4.26 2.77 -1.88
CA LEU A 119 3.71 1.91 -2.91
C LEU A 119 2.26 2.34 -3.21
N ALA A 120 1.70 1.78 -4.27
CA ALA A 120 0.28 1.82 -4.55
C ALA A 120 -0.31 0.40 -4.61
N ILE A 121 -1.61 0.31 -4.30
CA ILE A 121 -2.40 -0.92 -4.35
C ILE A 121 -3.45 -0.75 -5.45
N SER A 122 -3.32 -1.56 -6.51
CA SER A 122 -4.27 -1.59 -7.63
C SER A 122 -5.50 -2.40 -7.28
N LEU A 123 -6.68 -1.91 -7.66
CA LEU A 123 -7.98 -2.50 -7.35
C LEU A 123 -8.79 -2.82 -8.62
N ASP A 124 -9.52 -3.92 -8.58
CA ASP A 124 -10.54 -4.25 -9.60
C ASP A 124 -11.85 -3.45 -9.38
N ALA A 125 -12.85 -3.71 -10.24
CA ALA A 125 -14.16 -3.06 -10.18
C ALA A 125 -14.87 -3.20 -8.83
N ARG A 126 -14.60 -4.30 -8.13
CA ARG A 126 -15.23 -4.67 -6.86
C ARG A 126 -14.44 -4.17 -5.65
N GLY A 127 -13.25 -3.59 -5.88
CA GLY A 127 -12.38 -3.07 -4.85
C GLY A 127 -11.41 -4.09 -4.31
N LEU A 128 -11.31 -5.25 -4.97
CA LEU A 128 -10.38 -6.28 -4.58
C LEU A 128 -8.98 -5.92 -5.07
N PRO A 129 -7.95 -6.07 -4.22
CA PRO A 129 -6.58 -5.78 -4.59
C PRO A 129 -6.04 -6.81 -5.58
N VAL A 130 -5.47 -6.34 -6.69
CA VAL A 130 -4.99 -7.16 -7.82
C VAL A 130 -3.50 -7.01 -8.12
N ALA A 131 -2.89 -5.89 -7.71
CA ALA A 131 -1.44 -5.70 -7.84
C ALA A 131 -0.89 -4.69 -6.83
N LEU A 132 0.40 -4.80 -6.54
CA LEU A 132 1.19 -3.78 -5.86
C LEU A 132 2.13 -3.13 -6.87
N PHE A 133 2.29 -1.82 -6.82
CA PHE A 133 3.23 -1.15 -7.70
C PHE A 133 3.92 0.07 -7.08
N THR A 134 4.99 0.51 -7.72
CA THR A 134 5.67 1.77 -7.40
C THR A 134 5.71 2.64 -8.63
N VAL A 135 5.56 3.95 -8.41
CA VAL A 135 5.67 4.97 -9.44
C VAL A 135 6.96 5.75 -9.28
N ASN A 136 7.31 6.50 -10.30
CA ASN A 136 8.47 7.37 -10.32
C ASN A 136 8.21 8.66 -9.52
N GLN A 137 9.29 9.33 -9.13
CA GLN A 137 9.23 10.53 -8.28
C GLN A 137 8.40 11.64 -8.90
N TRP A 138 8.50 11.85 -10.21
CA TRP A 138 7.73 12.91 -10.88
C TRP A 138 6.22 12.73 -10.76
N VAL A 139 5.73 11.50 -10.54
CA VAL A 139 4.30 11.20 -10.39
C VAL A 139 3.73 11.73 -9.08
N THR A 140 4.54 11.68 -8.01
CA THR A 140 4.05 11.95 -6.64
C THR A 140 4.83 13.02 -5.89
N ASP A 141 5.82 13.64 -6.52
CA ASP A 141 6.83 14.46 -5.86
C ASP A 141 7.46 13.72 -4.65
N GLY A 142 7.81 14.45 -3.58
CA GLY A 142 8.35 13.88 -2.35
C GLY A 142 9.83 13.49 -2.42
N HIS A 143 10.37 12.96 -1.32
CA HIS A 143 11.75 12.48 -1.30
C HIS A 143 11.85 11.08 -1.89
N TRP A 144 12.80 10.87 -2.80
CA TRP A 144 13.14 9.54 -3.29
C TRP A 144 14.14 8.87 -2.34
N PHE A 145 13.74 7.74 -1.76
CA PHE A 145 14.60 6.90 -0.93
C PHE A 145 14.96 5.60 -1.64
N ASP A 146 16.11 5.02 -1.29
CA ASP A 146 16.43 3.66 -1.71
C ASP A 146 15.47 2.62 -1.10
N ALA A 147 15.54 1.39 -1.59
CA ALA A 147 14.69 0.29 -1.17
C ALA A 147 14.80 0.05 0.34
N ALA A 148 16.02 0.01 0.89
CA ALA A 148 16.24 -0.22 2.31
C ALA A 148 15.58 0.85 3.20
N THR A 149 15.70 2.12 2.81
CA THR A 149 15.10 3.24 3.55
C THR A 149 13.58 3.26 3.37
N THR A 150 13.08 2.96 2.16
CA THR A 150 11.64 2.87 1.91
C THR A 150 11.02 1.71 2.70
N SER A 151 11.65 0.53 2.74
CA SER A 151 11.22 -0.62 3.54
C SER A 151 11.15 -0.30 5.04
N ARG A 152 12.07 0.53 5.56
CA ARG A 152 12.00 1.03 6.95
C ARG A 152 10.80 1.96 7.17
N CYS A 153 10.39 2.73 6.16
CA CYS A 153 9.19 3.56 6.24
C CYS A 153 7.93 2.69 6.19
N VAL A 154 7.88 1.70 5.28
CA VAL A 154 6.80 0.69 5.18
C VAL A 154 6.62 -0.05 6.51
N ALA A 155 7.72 -0.46 7.17
CA ALA A 155 7.65 -1.13 8.47
C ALA A 155 7.04 -0.26 9.59
N ARG A 156 6.98 1.07 9.40
CA ARG A 156 6.36 2.03 10.33
C ARG A 156 5.00 2.52 9.85
N PHE A 157 4.58 2.14 8.65
CA PHE A 157 3.28 2.53 8.13
C PHE A 157 2.18 1.93 9.01
N ALA A 158 1.32 2.79 9.51
CA ALA A 158 0.11 2.43 10.21
C ALA A 158 -0.86 3.60 10.12
N MET A 159 -2.14 3.31 9.93
CA MET A 159 -3.21 4.27 10.06
C MET A 159 -3.91 4.02 11.40
N GLY A 160 -3.96 5.05 12.25
CA GLY A 160 -4.84 5.07 13.40
C GLY A 160 -6.29 5.26 13.00
N GLU A 161 -7.15 5.45 14.00
CA GLU A 161 -8.56 5.77 13.79
C GLU A 161 -8.69 7.13 13.12
N GLN A 162 -9.33 7.15 11.94
CA GLN A 162 -9.64 8.36 11.18
C GLN A 162 -11.14 8.34 10.95
N ALA A 163 -11.84 9.36 11.46
CA ALA A 163 -13.29 9.44 11.42
C ALA A 163 -13.83 9.26 9.99
N GLY A 164 -14.73 8.29 9.79
CA GLY A 164 -15.33 7.93 8.50
C GLY A 164 -14.49 6.99 7.61
N TYR A 165 -13.25 6.68 8.02
CA TYR A 165 -12.33 5.80 7.28
C TYR A 165 -11.73 4.71 8.18
N GLU A 166 -12.36 4.40 9.31
CA GLU A 166 -11.84 3.51 10.35
C GLU A 166 -11.54 2.13 9.78
N HIS A 167 -12.50 1.54 9.04
CA HIS A 167 -12.33 0.23 8.42
C HIS A 167 -11.27 0.24 7.31
N ALA A 168 -11.24 1.27 6.45
CA ALA A 168 -10.17 1.39 5.45
C ALA A 168 -8.79 1.56 6.08
N CYS A 169 -8.67 2.28 7.20
CA CYS A 169 -7.41 2.46 7.92
C CYS A 169 -6.90 1.14 8.51
N VAL A 170 -7.78 0.33 9.10
CA VAL A 170 -7.44 -1.02 9.57
C VAL A 170 -7.03 -1.90 8.39
N TRP A 171 -7.83 -1.93 7.31
CA TRP A 171 -7.53 -2.70 6.11
C TRP A 171 -6.16 -2.35 5.54
N LEU A 172 -5.86 -1.07 5.31
CA LEU A 172 -4.58 -0.61 4.78
C LEU A 172 -3.40 -1.03 5.68
N THR A 173 -3.54 -0.87 6.99
CA THR A 173 -2.48 -1.21 7.94
C THR A 173 -2.19 -2.71 7.92
N SER A 174 -3.23 -3.53 8.04
CA SER A 174 -3.12 -4.99 8.07
C SER A 174 -2.68 -5.56 6.73
N PHE A 175 -3.19 -5.02 5.61
CA PHE A 175 -2.78 -5.38 4.26
C PHE A 175 -1.30 -5.11 4.01
N VAL A 176 -0.79 -3.92 4.37
CA VAL A 176 0.63 -3.58 4.20
C VAL A 176 1.52 -4.48 5.06
N ARG A 177 1.10 -4.82 6.28
CA ARG A 177 1.85 -5.73 7.15
C ARG A 177 1.90 -7.14 6.57
N MET A 178 0.76 -7.65 6.11
CA MET A 178 0.65 -8.95 5.46
C MET A 178 1.56 -9.04 4.22
N TYR A 179 1.56 -8.02 3.38
CA TYR A 179 2.32 -8.00 2.13
C TYR A 179 3.75 -7.47 2.23
N ARG A 180 4.23 -7.16 3.44
CA ARG A 180 5.59 -6.63 3.65
C ARG A 180 6.70 -7.41 2.93
N PRO A 181 6.72 -8.77 2.93
CA PRO A 181 7.73 -9.52 2.18
C PRO A 181 7.70 -9.26 0.66
N LEU A 182 6.51 -9.07 0.08
CA LEU A 182 6.36 -8.75 -1.34
C LEU A 182 6.72 -7.29 -1.62
N ILE A 183 6.39 -6.38 -0.70
CA ILE A 183 6.75 -4.96 -0.81
C ILE A 183 8.27 -4.79 -0.84
N ASP A 184 9.02 -5.53 -0.02
CA ASP A 184 10.49 -5.48 -0.05
C ASP A 184 11.05 -5.89 -1.43
N ILE A 185 10.46 -6.92 -2.05
CA ILE A 185 10.82 -7.35 -3.41
C ILE A 185 10.45 -6.29 -4.45
N LEU A 186 9.27 -5.68 -4.31
CA LEU A 186 8.78 -4.61 -5.18
C LEU A 186 9.75 -3.42 -5.19
N LEU A 187 10.23 -3.02 -4.02
CA LEU A 187 11.16 -1.91 -3.83
C LEU A 187 12.55 -2.22 -4.39
N VAL A 188 13.06 -3.44 -4.20
CA VAL A 188 14.33 -3.86 -4.82
C VAL A 188 14.23 -3.83 -6.35
N ARG A 189 13.09 -4.26 -6.93
CA ARG A 189 12.86 -4.19 -8.38
C ARG A 189 12.82 -2.74 -8.88
N ARG A 190 12.18 -1.85 -8.14
CA ARG A 190 12.11 -0.39 -8.43
C ARG A 190 13.53 0.19 -8.53
N ASP A 191 14.34 -0.07 -7.52
CA ASP A 191 15.71 0.46 -7.46
C ASP A 191 16.62 -0.15 -8.54
N LYS A 192 16.50 -1.46 -8.80
CA LYS A 192 17.23 -2.13 -9.90
C LYS A 192 16.86 -1.58 -11.28
N ARG A 193 15.60 -1.18 -11.49
CA ARG A 193 15.20 -0.52 -12.74
C ARG A 193 15.87 0.84 -12.88
N LEU A 194 15.91 1.62 -11.79
CA LEU A 194 16.55 2.93 -11.78
C LEU A 194 18.08 2.83 -11.95
N SER A 195 18.73 1.83 -11.34
CA SER A 195 20.20 1.66 -11.40
C SER A 195 20.72 1.31 -12.80
N ARG A 196 19.84 0.92 -13.73
CA ARG A 196 20.17 0.68 -15.13
C ARG A 196 20.23 1.96 -15.97
N ARG A 197 19.91 3.11 -15.39
CA ARG A 197 19.91 4.41 -16.07
C ARG A 197 21.24 5.11 -15.83
N LEU A 198 21.81 5.69 -16.88
CA LEU A 198 23.09 6.40 -16.83
C LEU A 198 23.00 7.67 -15.98
N ASP A 199 21.92 8.45 -16.16
CA ASP A 199 21.62 9.63 -15.36
C ASP A 199 20.37 9.37 -14.50
N ARG A 200 20.60 9.21 -13.21
CA ARG A 200 19.54 9.01 -12.21
C ARG A 200 18.64 10.24 -12.07
N ALA A 201 19.19 11.44 -12.09
CA ALA A 201 18.42 12.66 -11.88
C ALA A 201 17.48 12.92 -13.06
N HIS A 202 17.94 12.64 -14.28
CA HIS A 202 17.07 12.65 -15.45
C HIS A 202 16.00 11.56 -15.38
N ALA A 203 16.37 10.32 -15.04
CA ALA A 203 15.43 9.21 -14.96
C ALA A 203 14.29 9.43 -13.96
N LEU A 204 14.55 10.13 -12.85
CA LEU A 204 13.53 10.47 -11.85
C LEU A 204 12.51 11.53 -12.33
N ARG A 205 12.78 12.16 -13.47
CA ARG A 205 11.93 13.16 -14.13
C ARG A 205 11.42 12.71 -15.51
N ASP A 206 11.72 11.47 -15.91
CA ASP A 206 11.32 10.94 -17.21
C ASP A 206 9.87 10.45 -17.15
N GLU A 207 8.97 11.19 -17.81
CA GLU A 207 7.54 10.89 -17.89
C GLU A 207 7.24 9.55 -18.57
N ARG A 208 8.17 9.03 -19.39
CA ARG A 208 8.04 7.68 -20.00
C ARG A 208 8.24 6.56 -18.98
N LEU A 209 8.75 6.89 -17.79
CA LEU A 209 9.00 5.97 -16.69
C LEU A 209 8.02 6.22 -15.56
N GLU A 210 6.72 6.21 -15.83
CA GLU A 210 5.71 6.34 -14.79
C GLU A 210 5.75 5.17 -13.79
N LEU A 211 5.54 3.94 -14.30
CA LEU A 211 5.54 2.71 -13.51
C LEU A 211 6.95 2.16 -13.34
N MET A 212 7.43 2.05 -12.10
CA MET A 212 8.80 1.63 -11.81
C MET A 212 8.92 0.14 -11.49
N SER A 213 7.97 -0.43 -10.75
CA SER A 213 7.87 -1.87 -10.53
C SER A 213 6.42 -2.27 -10.27
N THR A 214 6.07 -3.51 -10.60
CA THR A 214 4.76 -4.08 -10.34
C THR A 214 4.89 -5.55 -9.89
N LEU A 215 3.96 -5.96 -9.05
CA LEU A 215 3.75 -7.33 -8.60
C LEU A 215 2.25 -7.63 -8.62
N PRO A 216 1.75 -8.48 -9.54
CA PRO A 216 0.39 -8.97 -9.46
C PRO A 216 0.23 -9.85 -8.22
N ILE A 217 -0.96 -9.79 -7.61
CA ILE A 217 -1.34 -10.59 -6.44
C ILE A 217 -2.70 -11.24 -6.69
N ASP A 218 -2.93 -12.37 -6.04
CA ASP A 218 -4.25 -12.99 -5.93
C ASP A 218 -4.58 -13.01 -4.45
N TRP A 219 -5.25 -11.97 -3.97
CA TRP A 219 -5.45 -11.76 -2.53
C TRP A 219 -6.20 -12.90 -1.88
N ALA A 220 -7.20 -13.47 -2.55
CA ALA A 220 -7.96 -14.62 -2.05
C ALA A 220 -7.06 -15.86 -1.92
N ALA A 221 -6.28 -16.19 -2.96
CA ALA A 221 -5.38 -17.34 -2.91
C ALA A 221 -4.24 -17.14 -1.88
N ASP A 222 -3.76 -15.91 -1.70
CA ASP A 222 -2.76 -15.56 -0.71
C ASP A 222 -3.28 -15.74 0.72
N LEU A 223 -4.51 -15.31 1.00
CA LEU A 223 -5.19 -15.51 2.29
C LEU A 223 -5.41 -17.00 2.60
N GLU A 224 -5.95 -17.75 1.64
CA GLU A 224 -6.19 -19.20 1.79
C GLU A 224 -4.90 -19.96 2.10
N TRP A 225 -3.80 -19.58 1.44
CA TRP A 225 -2.49 -20.18 1.68
C TRP A 225 -1.97 -19.90 3.09
N ILE A 226 -2.09 -18.67 3.59
CA ILE A 226 -1.65 -18.30 4.94
C ILE A 226 -2.44 -19.10 5.99
N GLU A 227 -3.77 -19.16 5.85
CA GLU A 227 -4.64 -19.95 6.74
C GLU A 227 -4.24 -21.43 6.73
N SER A 228 -4.12 -22.02 5.54
CA SER A 228 -3.76 -23.44 5.37
C SER A 228 -2.40 -23.76 6.01
N GLU A 229 -1.40 -22.90 5.80
CA GLU A 229 -0.07 -23.09 6.37
C GLU A 229 -0.07 -22.90 7.89
N ALA A 230 -0.90 -22.00 8.43
CA ALA A 230 -1.06 -21.83 9.86
C ALA A 230 -1.76 -23.03 10.52
N ILE A 231 -2.82 -23.56 9.91
CA ILE A 231 -3.51 -24.80 10.35
C ILE A 231 -2.51 -25.96 10.35
N ARG A 232 -1.76 -26.13 9.26
CA ARG A 232 -0.74 -27.19 9.14
C ARG A 232 0.31 -27.15 10.25
N ARG A 233 0.59 -25.97 10.81
CA ARG A 233 1.54 -25.77 11.91
C ARG A 233 0.90 -25.66 13.31
N GLY A 234 -0.41 -25.88 13.43
CA GLY A 234 -1.13 -25.77 14.69
C GLY A 234 -1.18 -24.36 15.28
N LEU A 235 -1.14 -23.33 14.43
CA LEU A 235 -1.15 -21.91 14.84
C LEU A 235 -2.52 -21.24 14.67
N ALA A 236 -3.40 -21.83 13.87
CA ALA A 236 -4.80 -21.45 13.83
C ALA A 236 -5.54 -22.20 14.95
N GLY A 237 -6.22 -21.46 15.83
CA GLY A 237 -7.19 -22.06 16.75
C GLY A 237 -8.34 -22.75 15.99
N PRO A 238 -9.15 -23.58 16.66
CA PRO A 238 -10.35 -24.16 16.07
C PRO A 238 -11.31 -23.10 15.52
#